data_AF-A0A315W2R9-F1
#
_entry.id   AF-A0A315W2R9-F1
#
_cell.length_a   1.000
_cell.length_b   1.000
_cell.length_c   1.000
_cell.angle_alpha   90.00
_cell.angle_beta   90.00
_cell.angle_gamma   90.00
#
_symmetry.space_group_name_H-M   'P 1'
#
loop_
_entity.id
_entity.type
_entity.pdbx_description
1 polymer ?
#
loop_
_entity_poly.entity_id
_entity_poly.type
_entity_poly.pdbx_seq_one_letter_code
_entity_poly.pdbx_strand_id
1 'polypeptide(L)'
;MLKFSGSSVVAALLIAVVFGAFFFCEYLIYFPTILKCAWPKLSRARGGEGTDGRPADAAVRAMVLSDTHLLGAVGGHWFDKLRREWQMERAFQTALWLLKPEMVFILGDIFDEGKWSSQKHWEDDVRRFHRMFRHSSDTELVVLVGNHDIGFHYE
;
A
#
# COMPACT_ATOMS: atom_id res chain seq x y z
N MET A 1 5.78 48.68 0.02
CA MET A 1 5.83 47.94 -1.27
C MET A 1 7.09 47.10 -1.28
N LEU A 2 7.01 45.78 -1.12
CA LEU A 2 8.19 44.91 -1.20
C LEU A 2 8.67 44.87 -2.67
N LYS A 3 9.85 45.43 -2.95
CA LYS A 3 10.52 45.27 -4.25
C LYS A 3 11.27 43.94 -4.23
N PHE A 4 10.69 42.90 -4.81
CA PHE A 4 11.40 41.65 -5.03
C PHE A 4 12.38 41.81 -6.20
N SER A 5 13.64 41.47 -5.98
CA SER A 5 14.64 41.35 -7.06
C SER A 5 14.29 40.16 -7.95
N GLY A 6 14.58 40.23 -9.25
CA GLY A 6 14.31 39.12 -10.18
C GLY A 6 14.93 37.79 -9.73
N SER A 7 16.08 37.85 -9.05
CA SER A 7 16.71 36.67 -8.42
C SER A 7 15.86 36.07 -7.29
N SER A 8 15.21 36.90 -6.47
CA SER A 8 14.32 36.44 -5.39
C SER A 8 13.05 35.77 -5.95
N VAL A 9 12.54 36.25 -7.09
CA VAL A 9 11.39 35.63 -7.77
C VAL A 9 11.76 34.25 -8.32
N VAL A 10 12.92 34.12 -8.96
CA VAL A 10 13.42 32.83 -9.48
C VAL A 10 13.64 31.84 -8.33
N ALA A 11 14.26 32.26 -7.24
CA ALA A 11 14.46 31.41 -6.07
C ALA A 11 13.12 30.93 -5.48
N ALA A 12 12.13 31.82 -5.35
CA ALA A 12 10.80 31.45 -4.86
C ALA A 12 10.10 30.45 -5.79
N LEU A 13 10.23 30.60 -7.11
CA LEU A 13 9.68 29.66 -8.08
C LEU A 13 10.33 28.28 -7.97
N LEU A 14 11.66 28.21 -7.85
CA LEU A 14 12.37 26.94 -7.68
C LEU A 14 11.96 26.23 -6.40
N ILE A 15 11.85 26.98 -5.30
CA ILE A 15 11.35 26.46 -4.03
C ILE A 15 9.93 25.91 -4.20
N ALA A 16 9.03 26.65 -4.83
CA ALA A 16 7.66 26.21 -5.06
C ALA A 16 7.60 24.94 -5.93
N VAL A 17 8.45 24.82 -6.96
CA VAL A 17 8.52 23.62 -7.80
C VAL A 17 9.01 22.42 -7.01
N VAL A 18 10.07 22.56 -6.21
CA VAL A 18 10.60 21.47 -5.39
C VAL A 18 9.57 21.01 -4.35
N PHE A 19 8.93 21.94 -3.64
CA PHE A 19 7.89 21.60 -2.68
C PHE A 19 6.65 21.00 -3.36
N GLY A 20 6.25 21.52 -4.52
CA GLY A 20 5.14 20.99 -5.30
C GLY A 20 5.41 19.58 -5.80
N ALA A 21 6.62 19.31 -6.31
CA ALA A 21 7.04 17.99 -6.74
C ALA A 21 7.08 17.00 -5.55
N PHE A 22 7.64 17.41 -4.41
CA PHE A 22 7.66 16.59 -3.20
C PHE A 22 6.24 16.25 -2.73
N PHE A 23 5.35 17.25 -2.63
CA PHE A 23 3.96 17.03 -2.24
C PHE A 23 3.21 16.14 -3.23
N PHE A 24 3.45 16.31 -4.52
CA PHE A 24 2.84 15.46 -5.54
C PHE A 24 3.30 14.01 -5.41
N CYS A 25 4.61 13.76 -5.37
CA CYS A 25 5.18 12.42 -5.34
C CYS A 25 4.90 11.68 -4.02
N GLU A 26 4.95 12.37 -2.89
CA GLU A 26 4.83 11.72 -1.58
C GLU A 26 3.38 11.66 -1.08
N TYR A 27 2.44 12.42 -1.67
CA TYR A 27 1.05 12.45 -1.22
C TYR A 27 0.01 12.36 -2.34
N LEU A 28 0.07 13.22 -3.37
CA LEU A 28 -1.04 13.30 -4.33
C LEU A 28 -1.08 12.18 -5.37
N ILE A 29 0.07 11.62 -5.79
CA ILE A 29 0.17 10.73 -6.95
C ILE A 29 -0.72 9.48 -6.86
N TYR A 30 -1.02 8.99 -5.65
CA TYR A 30 -1.84 7.81 -5.43
C TYR A 30 -3.30 8.00 -5.85
N PHE A 31 -3.86 9.20 -5.63
CA PHE A 31 -5.26 9.50 -5.94
C PHE A 31 -5.57 9.42 -7.44
N PRO A 32 -4.91 10.18 -8.35
CA PRO A 32 -5.20 10.10 -9.77
C PRO A 32 -4.79 8.75 -10.39
N THR A 33 -3.87 8.02 -9.75
CA THR A 33 -3.50 6.67 -10.18
C THR A 33 -4.64 5.68 -9.89
N ILE A 34 -5.14 5.67 -8.65
CA ILE A 34 -6.19 4.74 -8.21
C ILE A 34 -7.56 5.12 -8.76
N LEU A 35 -7.86 6.41 -8.96
CA LEU A 35 -9.13 6.87 -9.55
C LEU A 35 -9.35 6.38 -10.99
N LYS A 36 -8.29 5.94 -11.68
CA LYS A 36 -8.39 5.31 -13.01
C LYS A 36 -8.87 3.86 -12.95
N CYS A 37 -8.88 3.26 -11.76
CA CYS A 37 -9.28 1.87 -11.55
C CYS A 37 -10.80 1.79 -11.31
N ALA A 38 -11.40 0.70 -11.78
CA ALA A 38 -12.79 0.36 -11.52
C ALA A 38 -12.91 -1.14 -11.33
N TRP A 39 -13.91 -1.56 -10.56
CA TRP A 39 -14.21 -2.97 -10.36
C TRP A 39 -14.69 -3.62 -11.67
N PRO A 40 -14.25 -4.85 -11.97
CA PRO A 40 -14.65 -5.54 -13.18
C PRO A 40 -16.15 -5.85 -13.15
N LYS A 41 -16.84 -5.60 -14.27
CA LYS A 41 -18.25 -5.97 -14.42
C LYS A 41 -18.34 -7.48 -14.69
N LEU A 42 -18.90 -8.22 -13.75
CA LEU A 42 -19.20 -9.64 -13.94
C LEU A 42 -20.38 -9.78 -14.90
N SER A 43 -20.13 -10.25 -16.12
CA SER A 43 -21.19 -10.58 -17.06
C SER A 43 -21.76 -11.96 -16.71
N ARG A 44 -23.10 -12.08 -16.77
CA ARG A 44 -23.87 -13.30 -16.48
C ARG A 44 -23.56 -14.49 -17.41
N ALA A 45 -22.57 -14.36 -18.30
CA ALA A 45 -22.32 -15.24 -19.44
C ALA A 45 -21.23 -16.30 -19.20
N ARG A 46 -20.45 -16.22 -18.11
CA ARG A 46 -19.46 -17.25 -17.78
C ARG A 46 -19.89 -18.04 -16.54
N GLY A 47 -20.68 -19.09 -16.80
CA GLY A 47 -20.70 -20.29 -15.97
C GLY A 47 -21.93 -20.47 -15.09
N GLY A 48 -22.93 -21.14 -15.64
CA GLY A 48 -23.91 -21.92 -14.89
C GLY A 48 -25.03 -21.13 -14.23
N GLU A 49 -26.23 -21.68 -14.28
CA GLU A 49 -27.27 -21.37 -13.30
C GLU A 49 -26.68 -21.56 -11.89
N GLY A 50 -26.28 -20.46 -11.26
CA GLY A 50 -26.15 -20.44 -9.81
C GLY A 50 -27.54 -20.71 -9.26
N THR A 51 -27.69 -21.82 -8.55
CA THR A 51 -28.93 -22.34 -7.96
C THR A 51 -29.68 -21.38 -7.02
N ASP A 52 -29.20 -20.15 -6.82
CA ASP A 52 -29.63 -19.30 -5.70
C ASP A 52 -30.17 -17.92 -6.09
N GLY A 53 -30.39 -17.62 -7.38
CA GLY A 53 -31.15 -16.42 -7.80
C GLY A 53 -30.63 -15.07 -7.27
N ARG A 54 -29.38 -14.99 -6.78
CA ARG A 54 -28.86 -13.78 -6.16
C ARG A 54 -28.50 -12.72 -7.21
N PRO A 55 -28.87 -11.45 -7.01
CA PRO A 55 -28.57 -10.38 -7.95
C PRO A 55 -27.05 -10.17 -8.13
N ALA A 56 -26.65 -9.58 -9.25
CA ALA A 56 -25.25 -9.27 -9.58
C ALA A 56 -24.55 -8.35 -8.54
N ASP A 57 -25.31 -7.75 -7.62
CA ASP A 57 -24.84 -7.08 -6.40
C ASP A 57 -24.21 -8.02 -5.35
N ALA A 58 -24.23 -9.34 -5.58
CA ALA A 58 -23.59 -10.34 -4.70
C ALA A 58 -22.08 -10.53 -4.93
N ALA A 59 -21.47 -9.74 -5.83
CA ALA A 59 -20.06 -9.87 -6.14
C ALA A 59 -19.19 -9.20 -5.07
N VAL A 60 -18.32 -9.99 -4.44
CA VAL A 60 -17.37 -9.47 -3.45
C VAL A 60 -16.24 -8.72 -4.13
N ARG A 61 -15.99 -7.50 -3.67
CA ARG A 61 -14.83 -6.69 -4.10
C ARG A 61 -13.58 -7.11 -3.34
N ALA A 62 -12.76 -7.96 -3.97
CA ALA A 62 -11.50 -8.43 -3.41
C ALA A 62 -10.30 -7.70 -4.02
N MET A 63 -9.44 -7.13 -3.18
CA MET A 63 -8.13 -6.62 -3.56
C MET A 63 -7.07 -7.67 -3.21
N VAL A 64 -6.10 -7.87 -4.08
CA VAL A 64 -5.01 -8.85 -3.87
C VAL A 64 -3.67 -8.14 -3.98
N LEU A 65 -2.83 -8.35 -2.99
CA LEU A 65 -1.48 -7.82 -2.84
C LEU A 65 -0.53 -8.96 -2.50
N SER A 66 0.77 -8.76 -2.70
CA SER A 66 1.81 -9.75 -2.39
C SER A 66 3.15 -9.03 -2.25
N ASP A 67 4.15 -9.71 -1.68
CA ASP A 67 5.55 -9.31 -1.74
C ASP A 67 5.78 -7.87 -1.22
N THR A 68 5.16 -7.54 -0.09
CA THR A 68 5.31 -6.20 0.50
C THR A 68 6.70 -5.98 1.03
N HIS A 69 7.42 -7.06 1.38
CA HIS A 69 8.82 -7.06 1.78
C HIS A 69 9.11 -5.92 2.74
N LEU A 70 8.67 -5.99 3.99
CA LEU A 70 8.96 -4.97 5.00
C LEU A 70 10.42 -5.13 5.43
N LEU A 71 11.19 -4.06 5.29
CA LEU A 71 12.59 -4.05 5.67
C LEU A 71 12.70 -4.25 7.18
N GLY A 72 13.45 -5.27 7.58
CA GLY A 72 13.77 -5.53 8.98
C GLY A 72 14.84 -4.56 9.50
N ALA A 73 15.41 -4.91 10.65
CA ALA A 73 16.38 -4.06 11.35
C ALA A 73 17.84 -4.43 11.05
N VAL A 74 18.09 -5.58 10.42
CA VAL A 74 19.42 -6.17 10.27
C VAL A 74 20.09 -5.72 8.96
N GLY A 75 19.44 -5.93 7.83
CA GLY A 75 19.94 -5.62 6.48
C GLY A 75 19.35 -4.33 5.89
N GLY A 76 18.31 -3.78 6.49
CA GLY A 76 17.60 -2.62 5.95
C GLY A 76 18.27 -1.27 6.17
N HIS A 77 18.41 -0.50 5.09
CA HIS A 77 18.78 0.91 5.20
C HIS A 77 17.61 1.75 5.70
N TRP A 78 17.82 2.58 6.73
CA TRP A 78 16.76 3.33 7.42
C TRP A 78 15.97 4.26 6.50
N PHE A 79 16.63 4.89 5.52
CA PHE A 79 15.96 5.83 4.60
C PHE A 79 15.07 5.10 3.59
N ASP A 80 15.53 3.94 3.11
CA ASP A 80 14.72 3.10 2.22
C ASP A 80 13.49 2.60 2.98
N LYS A 81 13.72 2.08 4.19
CA LYS A 81 12.65 1.69 5.12
C LYS A 81 11.61 2.79 5.30
N LEU A 82 12.04 4.01 5.66
CA LEU A 82 11.16 5.16 5.87
C LEU A 82 10.33 5.47 4.62
N ARG A 83 10.99 5.59 3.46
CA ARG A 83 10.31 6.00 2.23
C ARG A 83 9.41 4.90 1.70
N ARG A 84 9.88 3.66 1.64
CA ARG A 84 9.12 2.53 1.11
C ARG A 84 7.86 2.28 1.92
N GLU A 85 7.97 2.28 3.24
CA GLU A 85 6.83 2.12 4.15
C GLU A 85 5.84 3.27 4.05
N TRP A 86 6.33 4.50 3.93
CA TRP A 86 5.49 5.66 3.68
C TRP A 86 4.65 5.48 2.41
N GLN A 87 5.29 5.10 1.30
CA GLN A 87 4.61 4.92 0.02
C GLN A 87 3.62 3.76 0.05
N MET A 88 3.97 2.63 0.68
CA MET A 88 3.06 1.49 0.87
C MET A 88 1.82 1.89 1.68
N GLU A 89 2.00 2.58 2.82
CA GLU A 89 0.87 3.04 3.63
C GLU A 89 -0.01 4.01 2.82
N ARG A 90 0.57 5.00 2.15
CA ARG A 90 -0.21 5.97 1.36
C ARG A 90 -0.99 5.30 0.23
N ALA A 91 -0.36 4.38 -0.51
CA ALA A 91 -1.01 3.63 -1.57
C ALA A 91 -2.17 2.79 -1.03
N PHE A 92 -1.92 2.01 0.04
CA PHE A 92 -2.91 1.12 0.63
C PHE A 92 -4.11 1.88 1.21
N GLN A 93 -3.86 2.92 2.00
CA GLN A 93 -4.92 3.74 2.60
C GLN A 93 -5.76 4.46 1.53
N THR A 94 -5.12 4.95 0.47
CA THR A 94 -5.83 5.58 -0.66
C THR A 94 -6.67 4.57 -1.43
N ALA A 95 -6.16 3.34 -1.62
CA ALA A 95 -6.89 2.25 -2.26
C ALA A 95 -8.13 1.84 -1.46
N LEU A 96 -8.00 1.67 -0.13
CA LEU A 96 -9.15 1.39 0.73
C LEU A 96 -10.21 2.49 0.65
N TRP A 97 -9.79 3.76 0.71
CA TRP A 97 -10.70 4.90 0.72
C TRP A 97 -11.48 5.04 -0.59
N LEU A 98 -10.81 4.87 -1.74
CA LEU A 98 -11.41 5.06 -3.06
C LEU A 98 -12.14 3.82 -3.56
N LEU A 99 -11.53 2.63 -3.45
CA LEU A 99 -12.05 1.41 -4.04
C LEU A 99 -13.04 0.68 -3.12
N LYS A 100 -12.96 0.91 -1.81
CA LYS A 100 -13.79 0.26 -0.78
C LYS A 100 -13.92 -1.26 -1.00
N PRO A 101 -12.79 -1.99 -0.99
CA PRO A 101 -12.82 -3.45 -1.06
C PRO A 101 -13.46 -4.02 0.20
N GLU A 102 -14.17 -5.13 0.03
CA GLU A 102 -14.74 -5.91 1.13
C GLU A 102 -13.73 -6.91 1.68
N MET A 103 -12.81 -7.38 0.83
CA MET A 103 -11.73 -8.26 1.23
C MET A 103 -10.39 -7.80 0.66
N VAL A 104 -9.33 -7.98 1.43
CA VAL A 104 -7.93 -7.79 1.02
C VAL A 104 -7.15 -9.06 1.31
N PHE A 105 -6.47 -9.59 0.31
CA PHE A 105 -5.53 -10.69 0.46
C PHE A 105 -4.10 -10.16 0.34
N ILE A 106 -3.21 -10.54 1.27
CA ILE A 106 -1.76 -10.36 1.15
C ILE A 106 -1.13 -11.75 1.03
N LEU A 107 -0.56 -12.06 -0.13
CA LEU A 107 -0.13 -13.41 -0.52
C LEU A 107 1.34 -13.73 -0.19
N GLY A 108 1.78 -13.41 1.02
CA GLY A 108 3.12 -13.77 1.50
C GLY A 108 4.20 -12.73 1.24
N ASP A 109 5.39 -13.08 1.74
CA ASP A 109 6.61 -12.28 1.74
C ASP A 109 6.34 -10.86 2.26
N ILE A 110 5.72 -10.85 3.44
CA ILE A 110 5.36 -9.62 4.15
C ILE A 110 6.61 -8.96 4.69
N PHE A 111 7.55 -9.72 5.24
CA PHE A 111 8.77 -9.28 5.89
C PHE A 111 10.02 -9.84 5.19
N ASP A 112 11.10 -9.06 5.16
CA ASP A 112 12.37 -9.48 4.53
C ASP A 112 13.22 -10.40 5.40
N GLU A 113 13.09 -10.28 6.73
CA GLU A 113 14.08 -10.77 7.69
C GLU A 113 13.54 -11.80 8.69
N GLY A 114 12.49 -12.54 8.36
CA GLY A 114 11.85 -13.50 9.28
C GLY A 114 12.83 -14.49 9.93
N LYS A 115 13.83 -14.98 9.18
CA LYS A 115 14.90 -15.88 9.67
C LYS A 115 15.84 -15.23 10.69
N TRP A 116 16.18 -13.95 10.49
CA TRP A 116 17.28 -13.28 11.19
C TRP A 116 16.80 -12.28 12.26
N SER A 117 15.51 -11.99 12.30
CA SER A 117 14.92 -11.03 13.22
C SER A 117 14.96 -11.54 14.67
N SER A 118 15.33 -10.65 15.60
CA SER A 118 15.15 -10.95 17.03
C SER A 118 13.67 -10.81 17.39
N GLN A 119 13.24 -11.42 18.49
CA GLN A 119 11.86 -11.30 18.99
C GLN A 119 11.37 -9.83 19.05
N LYS A 120 12.23 -8.93 19.55
CA LYS A 120 11.92 -7.51 19.65
C LYS A 120 11.76 -6.84 18.28
N HIS A 121 12.61 -7.18 17.32
CA HIS A 121 12.53 -6.63 15.97
C HIS A 121 11.31 -7.16 15.25
N TRP A 122 11.02 -8.45 15.38
CA TRP A 122 9.81 -9.06 14.87
C TRP A 122 8.53 -8.38 15.39
N GLU A 123 8.44 -8.16 16.71
CA GLU A 123 7.30 -7.43 17.29
C GLU A 123 7.17 -5.99 16.79
N ASP A 124 8.29 -5.32 16.49
CA ASP A 124 8.27 -4.01 15.85
C ASP A 124 7.76 -4.09 14.41
N ASP A 125 8.26 -5.05 13.64
CA ASP A 125 7.87 -5.29 12.25
C ASP A 125 6.36 -5.58 12.14
N VAL A 126 5.84 -6.46 12.99
CA VAL A 126 4.41 -6.79 13.11
C VAL A 126 3.58 -5.55 13.47
N ARG A 127 4.05 -4.73 14.41
CA ARG A 127 3.36 -3.48 14.79
C ARG A 127 3.29 -2.49 13.63
N ARG A 128 4.38 -2.37 12.87
CA ARG A 128 4.44 -1.51 11.68
C ARG A 128 3.53 -2.02 10.58
N PHE A 129 3.51 -3.33 10.33
CA PHE A 129 2.57 -3.98 9.42
C PHE A 129 1.11 -3.60 9.75
N HIS A 130 0.67 -3.80 11.00
CA HIS A 130 -0.69 -3.43 11.40
C HIS A 130 -1.00 -1.94 11.26
N ARG A 131 -0.02 -1.06 11.47
CA ARG A 131 -0.21 0.38 11.29
C ARG A 131 -0.40 0.77 9.83
N MET A 132 0.40 0.19 8.92
CA MET A 132 0.35 0.49 7.50
C MET A 132 -0.89 -0.09 6.83
N PHE A 133 -1.20 -1.35 7.14
CA PHE A 133 -2.34 -2.09 6.60
C PHE A 133 -3.61 -1.99 7.46
N ARG A 134 -3.74 -0.89 8.21
CA ARG A 134 -4.96 -0.61 8.99
C ARG A 134 -6.17 -0.49 8.07
N HIS A 135 -7.30 -1.00 8.53
CA HIS A 135 -8.55 -1.06 7.76
C HIS A 135 -9.74 -0.90 8.73
N SER A 136 -10.93 -0.56 8.20
CA SER A 136 -12.17 -0.55 9.00
C SER A 136 -12.71 -1.98 9.13
N SER A 137 -13.69 -2.16 10.02
CA SER A 137 -14.41 -3.43 10.17
C SER A 137 -15.18 -3.88 8.93
N ASP A 138 -15.36 -2.99 7.94
CA ASP A 138 -16.06 -3.29 6.69
C ASP A 138 -15.17 -3.99 5.66
N THR A 139 -13.87 -4.10 5.94
CA THR A 139 -12.88 -4.76 5.09
C THR A 139 -12.23 -5.90 5.87
N GLU A 140 -12.31 -7.12 5.36
CA GLU A 140 -11.58 -8.26 5.91
C GLU A 140 -10.16 -8.31 5.33
N LEU A 141 -9.16 -8.47 6.19
CA LEU A 141 -7.76 -8.65 5.78
C LEU A 141 -7.32 -10.09 6.03
N VAL A 142 -7.00 -10.81 4.96
CA VAL A 142 -6.46 -12.17 4.99
C VAL A 142 -4.99 -12.12 4.60
N VAL A 143 -4.14 -12.66 5.46
CA VAL A 143 -2.68 -12.61 5.31
C VAL A 143 -2.15 -14.03 5.26
N LEU A 144 -1.45 -14.37 4.18
CA LEU A 144 -0.76 -15.64 4.02
C LEU A 144 0.73 -15.41 4.24
N VAL A 145 1.42 -16.40 4.79
CA VAL A 145 2.87 -16.34 4.99
C VAL A 145 3.60 -16.81 3.74
N GLY A 146 4.65 -16.09 3.37
CA GLY A 146 5.62 -16.48 2.35
C GLY A 146 6.89 -17.06 2.97
N ASN A 147 7.87 -17.36 2.12
CA ASN A 147 9.10 -17.99 2.55
C ASN A 147 10.03 -17.03 3.30
N HIS A 148 10.03 -15.73 2.98
CA HIS A 148 10.82 -14.74 3.71
C HIS A 148 10.30 -14.52 5.14
N ASP A 149 8.99 -14.69 5.35
CA ASP A 149 8.33 -14.53 6.66
C ASP A 149 8.74 -15.60 7.67
N ILE A 150 8.82 -16.86 7.21
CA ILE A 150 9.15 -18.01 8.05
C ILE A 150 10.62 -18.43 7.96
N GLY A 151 11.42 -17.69 7.20
CA GLY A 151 12.85 -17.95 7.04
C GLY A 151 13.19 -19.17 6.19
N PHE A 152 12.32 -19.55 5.26
CA PHE A 152 12.50 -20.66 4.33
C PHE A 152 13.14 -20.19 3.01
N HIS A 153 14.26 -19.46 3.08
CA HIS A 153 15.03 -19.02 1.90
C HIS A 153 16.49 -19.49 2.02
N TYR A 154 17.08 -19.89 0.89
CA TYR A 154 18.46 -20.38 0.84
C TYR A 154 19.45 -19.23 1.08
N GLU A 155 20.64 -19.57 1.61
CA GLU A 155 21.76 -18.65 1.84
C GLU A 155 22.51 -18.30 0.56
#